data_AF-A0A378A8Z6-F1
#
_entry.id   AF-A0A378A8Z6-F1
#
_cell.length_a   1.000
_cell.length_b   1.000
_cell.length_c   1.000
_cell.angle_alpha   90.00
_cell.angle_beta   90.00
_cell.angle_gamma   90.00
#
_symmetry.space_group_name_H-M   'P 1'
#
loop_
_entity.id
_entity.type
_entity.pdbx_description
1 polymer ?
#
loop_
_entity_poly.entity_id
_entity_poly.type
_entity_poly.pdbx_seq_one_letter_code
_entity_poly.pdbx_strand_id
1 'polypeptide(L)'
;MNIETVTELIQSLESAGELSIREQKFLKLAKAYQQLAAENKRLTDVAQGGAFVMQKALMKYEFGVGMTMQAEDFIRDAREKHSATDRIFAETEARGVEKFAAKLRIPGDDEFFDALAKGVAIAADDFAKQLREGADK
;
A
#
# COMPACT_ATOMS: atom_id res chain seq x y z
N MET A 1 -4.14 -12.70 17.57
CA MET A 1 -3.10 -11.66 17.49
C MET A 1 -3.83 -10.33 17.45
N ASN A 2 -3.58 -9.40 18.39
CA ASN A 2 -4.20 -8.08 18.36
C ASN A 2 -3.29 -7.09 17.58
N ILE A 3 -3.81 -5.97 17.11
CA ILE A 3 -3.03 -5.01 16.31
C ILE A 3 -1.88 -4.40 17.13
N GLU A 4 -2.03 -4.26 18.45
CA GLU A 4 -1.01 -3.75 19.36
C GLU A 4 0.22 -4.65 19.39
N THR A 5 0.05 -5.96 19.55
CA THR A 5 1.14 -6.94 19.55
C THR A 5 1.89 -6.99 18.22
N VAL A 6 1.21 -6.71 17.09
CA VAL A 6 1.87 -6.57 15.79
C VAL A 6 2.69 -5.28 15.73
N THR A 7 2.16 -4.19 16.25
CA THR A 7 2.83 -2.88 16.26
C THR A 7 4.09 -2.92 17.13
N GLU A 8 4.01 -3.53 18.32
CA GLU A 8 5.15 -3.76 19.19
C GLU A 8 6.22 -4.66 18.54
N LEU A 9 5.79 -5.70 17.82
CA LEU A 9 6.70 -6.59 17.08
C LEU A 9 7.43 -5.83 15.95
N ILE A 10 6.72 -5.00 15.18
CA ILE A 10 7.33 -4.17 14.13
C ILE A 10 8.37 -3.24 14.77
N GLN A 11 8.01 -2.53 15.85
CA GLN A 11 8.89 -1.59 16.52
C GLN A 11 10.16 -2.27 17.07
N SER A 12 10.00 -3.46 17.68
CA SER A 12 11.13 -4.25 18.18
C SER A 12 12.08 -4.67 17.05
N LEU A 13 11.53 -5.16 15.94
CA LEU A 13 12.33 -5.58 14.79
C LEU A 13 12.99 -4.41 14.04
N GLU A 14 12.32 -3.26 13.93
CA GLU A 14 12.92 -2.06 13.32
C GLU A 14 14.03 -1.43 14.17
N SER A 15 13.98 -1.65 15.48
CA SER A 15 15.02 -1.19 16.42
C SER A 15 16.20 -2.15 16.51
N ALA A 16 16.06 -3.38 15.98
CA ALA A 16 17.13 -4.36 15.95
C ALA A 16 18.05 -4.05 14.76
N GLY A 17 19.32 -3.72 15.04
CA GLY A 17 20.29 -3.28 14.02
C GLY A 17 20.41 -4.22 12.82
N GLU A 18 21.02 -5.40 13.00
CA GLU A 18 21.11 -6.42 11.93
C GLU A 18 20.08 -7.53 12.16
N LEU A 19 19.03 -7.53 11.32
CA LEU A 19 18.01 -8.56 11.31
C LEU A 19 18.49 -9.79 10.53
N SER A 20 18.28 -10.97 11.10
CA SER A 20 18.42 -12.23 10.36
C SER A 20 17.42 -12.32 9.20
N ILE A 21 17.70 -13.19 8.22
CA ILE A 21 16.79 -13.44 7.07
C ILE A 21 15.38 -13.80 7.54
N ARG A 22 15.26 -14.53 8.65
CA ARG A 22 13.96 -14.91 9.23
C ARG A 22 13.23 -13.70 9.80
N GLU A 23 13.92 -12.87 10.56
CA GLU A 23 13.33 -11.66 11.16
C GLU A 23 12.93 -10.62 10.10
N GLN A 24 13.71 -10.49 9.02
CA GLN A 24 13.32 -9.67 7.87
C GLN A 24 12.01 -10.15 7.23
N LYS A 25 11.80 -11.47 7.11
CA LYS A 25 10.54 -12.03 6.61
C LYS A 25 9.38 -11.76 7.57
N PHE A 26 9.61 -11.86 8.87
CA PHE A 26 8.58 -11.54 9.87
C PHE A 26 8.23 -10.06 9.89
N LEU A 27 9.21 -9.16 9.78
CA LEU A 27 8.98 -7.73 9.69
C LEU A 27 8.11 -7.39 8.47
N LYS A 28 8.43 -7.95 7.30
CA LYS A 28 7.61 -7.78 6.08
C LYS A 28 6.18 -8.27 6.28
N LEU A 29 6.01 -9.45 6.89
CA LEU A 29 4.68 -10.01 7.14
C LEU A 29 3.88 -9.19 8.17
N ALA A 30 4.53 -8.73 9.23
CA ALA A 30 3.90 -7.92 10.27
C ALA A 30 3.41 -6.58 9.70
N LYS A 31 4.21 -5.91 8.88
CA LYS A 31 3.80 -4.69 8.16
C LYS A 31 2.61 -4.93 7.24
N ALA A 32 2.64 -6.02 6.45
CA ALA A 32 1.52 -6.39 5.59
C ALA A 32 0.24 -6.68 6.40
N TYR A 33 0.35 -7.31 7.57
CA TYR A 33 -0.78 -7.56 8.45
C TYR A 33 -1.36 -6.27 9.05
N GLN A 34 -0.51 -5.35 9.53
CA GLN A 34 -0.94 -4.07 10.08
C GLN A 34 -1.69 -3.25 9.02
N GLN A 35 -1.19 -3.26 7.79
CA GLN A 35 -1.84 -2.63 6.64
C GLN A 35 -3.20 -3.28 6.32
N LEU A 36 -3.26 -4.62 6.24
CA LEU A 36 -4.50 -5.34 5.97
C LEU A 36 -5.56 -5.09 7.06
N ALA A 37 -5.13 -4.95 8.32
CA ALA A 37 -6.02 -4.61 9.43
C ALA A 37 -6.60 -3.19 9.28
N ALA A 38 -5.77 -2.22 8.87
CA ALA A 38 -6.24 -0.86 8.59
C ALA A 38 -7.24 -0.83 7.41
N GLU A 39 -6.99 -1.61 6.36
CA GLU A 39 -7.89 -1.74 5.22
C GLU A 39 -9.22 -2.39 5.60
N ASN A 40 -9.19 -3.49 6.35
CA ASN A 40 -10.41 -4.16 6.85
C ASN A 40 -11.24 -3.24 7.74
N LYS A 41 -10.60 -2.41 8.57
CA LYS A 41 -11.30 -1.41 9.37
C LYS A 41 -12.01 -0.39 8.46
N ARG A 42 -11.30 0.17 7.47
CA ARG A 42 -11.90 1.11 6.50
C ARG A 42 -13.04 0.48 5.70
N LEU A 43 -12.89 -0.78 5.25
CA LEU A 43 -13.96 -1.50 4.55
C LEU A 43 -15.18 -1.71 5.45
N THR A 44 -14.96 -1.97 6.73
CA THR A 44 -16.05 -2.07 7.72
C THR A 44 -16.76 -0.72 7.87
N ASP A 45 -16.01 0.38 7.99
CA ASP A 45 -16.56 1.74 8.11
C ASP A 45 -17.37 2.12 6.84
N VAL A 46 -16.85 1.78 5.65
CA VAL A 46 -17.54 1.97 4.37
C VAL A 46 -18.80 1.10 4.26
N ALA A 47 -18.75 -0.16 4.68
CA ALA A 47 -19.91 -1.03 4.66
C ALA A 47 -21.01 -0.52 5.62
N GLN A 48 -20.63 -0.03 6.81
CA GLN A 48 -21.56 0.54 7.79
C GLN A 48 -22.21 1.83 7.28
N GLY A 49 -21.42 2.77 6.75
CA GLY A 49 -21.98 4.01 6.19
C GLY A 49 -22.84 3.76 4.95
N GLY A 50 -22.45 2.80 4.10
CA GLY A 50 -23.27 2.37 2.96
C GLY A 50 -24.62 1.77 3.40
N ALA A 51 -24.60 0.90 4.43
CA ALA A 51 -25.82 0.34 5.00
C ALA A 51 -26.74 1.42 5.59
N PHE A 52 -26.19 2.42 6.27
CA PHE A 52 -26.94 3.56 6.80
C PHE A 52 -27.64 4.36 5.69
N VAL A 53 -26.91 4.70 4.63
CA VAL A 53 -27.47 5.44 3.47
C VAL A 53 -28.57 4.61 2.78
N MET A 54 -28.34 3.30 2.59
CA MET A 54 -29.29 2.41 1.93
C MET A 54 -30.58 2.20 2.76
N GLN A 55 -30.46 2.02 4.07
CA GLN A 55 -31.62 1.88 4.97
C GLN A 55 -32.52 3.13 4.93
N LYS A 56 -31.93 4.33 4.91
CA LYS A 56 -32.67 5.60 4.80
C LYS A 56 -33.39 5.75 3.47
N ALA A 57 -32.69 5.43 2.36
CA ALA A 57 -33.28 5.45 1.02
C ALA A 57 -34.46 4.47 0.90
N LEU A 58 -34.32 3.26 1.45
CA LEU A 58 -35.39 2.25 1.45
C LEU A 58 -36.59 2.65 2.32
N MET A 59 -36.37 3.34 3.45
CA MET A 59 -37.45 3.82 4.32
C MET A 59 -38.12 5.12 3.84
N LYS A 60 -37.74 5.66 2.66
CA LYS A 60 -38.25 6.94 2.11
C LYS A 60 -38.17 8.13 3.09
N TYR A 61 -37.22 8.08 4.02
CA TYR A 61 -36.97 9.22 4.91
C TYR A 61 -36.14 10.25 4.17
N GLU A 62 -36.62 11.49 4.11
CA GLU A 62 -35.78 12.60 3.66
C GLU A 62 -34.60 12.75 4.64
N PHE A 63 -33.40 12.91 4.09
CA PHE A 63 -32.26 13.32 4.89
C PHE A 63 -32.50 14.77 5.32
N GLY A 64 -32.70 15.00 6.62
CA GLY A 64 -32.64 16.36 7.16
C GLY A 64 -31.28 16.99 6.85
N VAL A 65 -31.22 18.32 6.64
CA VAL A 65 -30.06 19.06 6.08
C VAL A 65 -28.70 18.67 6.69
N GLY A 66 -28.62 18.42 8.00
CA GLY A 66 -27.37 17.99 8.66
C GLY A 66 -26.95 16.54 8.37
N MET A 67 -27.90 15.66 8.07
CA MET A 67 -27.64 14.25 7.72
C MET A 67 -27.33 14.07 6.24
N THR A 68 -27.83 14.95 5.37
CA THR A 68 -27.49 14.95 3.94
C THR A 68 -26.01 15.26 3.74
N MET A 69 -25.51 16.27 4.46
CA MET A 69 -24.09 16.64 4.46
C MET A 69 -23.20 15.50 4.98
N GLN A 70 -23.61 14.81 6.05
CA GLN A 70 -22.90 13.62 6.55
C GLN A 70 -22.88 12.46 5.54
N ALA A 71 -23.98 12.23 4.82
CA ALA A 71 -24.05 11.19 3.79
C ALA A 71 -23.17 11.54 2.58
N GLU A 72 -23.16 12.81 2.16
CA GLU A 72 -22.28 13.31 1.09
C GLU A 72 -20.81 13.26 1.48
N ASP A 73 -20.47 13.68 2.70
CA ASP A 73 -19.12 13.59 3.25
C ASP A 73 -18.64 12.14 3.32
N PHE A 74 -19.52 11.21 3.75
CA PHE A 74 -19.23 9.78 3.73
C PHE A 74 -19.02 9.23 2.31
N ILE A 75 -19.88 9.61 1.35
CA ILE A 75 -19.71 9.19 -0.05
C ILE A 75 -18.42 9.75 -0.64
N ARG A 76 -18.04 10.99 -0.28
CA ARG A 76 -16.77 11.59 -0.69
C ARG A 76 -15.59 10.86 -0.06
N ASP A 77 -15.61 10.60 1.25
CA ASP A 77 -14.53 9.90 1.97
C ASP A 77 -14.38 8.43 1.52
N ALA A 78 -15.50 7.75 1.24
CA ALA A 78 -15.48 6.42 0.65
C ALA A 78 -14.91 6.41 -0.79
N ARG A 79 -15.06 7.52 -1.53
CA ARG A 79 -14.49 7.72 -2.88
C ARG A 79 -13.06 8.25 -2.87
N GLU A 80 -12.68 9.03 -1.87
CA GLU A 80 -11.35 9.62 -1.77
C GLU A 80 -10.35 8.56 -1.30
N LYS A 81 -9.46 8.23 -2.23
CA LYS A 81 -8.26 7.40 -2.09
C LYS A 81 -8.50 5.98 -1.58
N HIS A 82 -8.48 5.05 -2.53
CA HIS A 82 -8.16 3.67 -2.22
C HIS A 82 -6.64 3.57 -2.04
N SER A 83 -6.13 3.99 -0.88
CA SER A 83 -4.70 3.89 -0.56
C SER A 83 -4.14 2.48 -0.80
N ALA A 84 -4.96 1.45 -0.60
CA ALA A 84 -4.63 0.07 -0.95
C ALA A 84 -4.48 -0.15 -2.47
N THR A 85 -5.39 0.40 -3.29
CA THR A 85 -5.30 0.35 -4.76
C THR A 85 -4.11 1.15 -5.27
N ASP A 86 -3.88 2.35 -4.76
CA ASP A 86 -2.73 3.18 -5.12
C ASP A 86 -1.40 2.49 -4.76
N ARG A 87 -1.33 1.85 -3.58
CA ARG A 87 -0.19 1.01 -3.18
C ARG A 87 -0.03 -0.24 -4.03
N ILE A 88 -1.13 -0.90 -4.42
CA ILE A 88 -1.08 -2.05 -5.34
C ILE A 88 -0.54 -1.61 -6.71
N PHE A 89 -0.97 -0.46 -7.21
CA PHE A 89 -0.43 0.11 -8.45
C PHE A 89 1.05 0.44 -8.32
N ALA A 90 1.45 1.13 -7.25
CA ALA A 90 2.84 1.47 -7.00
C ALA A 90 3.74 0.23 -6.84
N GLU A 91 3.29 -0.81 -6.12
CA GLU A 91 4.02 -2.07 -5.99
C GLU A 91 4.10 -2.81 -7.34
N THR A 92 3.02 -2.77 -8.13
CA THR A 92 3.01 -3.38 -9.47
C THR A 92 3.97 -2.66 -10.41
N GLU A 93 4.01 -1.33 -10.36
CA GLU A 93 4.92 -0.49 -11.13
C GLU A 93 6.37 -0.74 -10.70
N ALA A 94 6.66 -0.73 -9.39
CA ALA A 94 7.97 -1.05 -8.84
C ALA A 94 8.47 -2.42 -9.28
N ARG A 95 7.63 -3.46 -9.21
CA ARG A 95 7.96 -4.80 -9.71
C ARG A 95 8.19 -4.84 -11.22
N GLY A 96 7.49 -4.01 -11.98
CA GLY A 96 7.73 -3.83 -13.41
C GLY A 96 9.13 -3.26 -13.69
N VAL A 97 9.50 -2.22 -12.96
CA VAL A 97 10.81 -1.56 -13.04
C VAL A 97 11.94 -2.51 -12.63
N GLU A 98 11.76 -3.31 -11.58
CA GLU A 98 12.75 -4.33 -11.16
C GLU A 98 12.98 -5.40 -12.23
N LYS A 99 11.92 -5.84 -12.92
CA LYS A 99 12.04 -6.78 -14.05
C LYS A 99 12.81 -6.16 -15.21
N PHE A 100 12.60 -4.87 -15.47
CA PHE A 100 13.36 -4.12 -16.48
C PHE A 100 14.84 -4.02 -16.08
N ALA A 101 15.15 -3.66 -14.83
CA ALA A 101 16.51 -3.63 -14.31
C ALA A 101 17.20 -5.00 -14.41
N ALA A 102 16.48 -6.08 -14.11
CA ALA A 102 16.99 -7.45 -14.28
C ALA A 102 17.30 -7.78 -15.74
N LYS A 103 16.51 -7.28 -16.70
CA LYS A 103 16.78 -7.46 -18.15
C LYS A 103 18.02 -6.71 -18.61
N LEU A 104 18.26 -5.50 -18.10
CA LEU A 104 19.45 -4.71 -18.41
C LEU A 104 20.76 -5.33 -17.86
N ARG A 105 20.66 -6.22 -16.88
CA ARG A 105 21.82 -6.91 -16.31
C ARG A 105 22.23 -8.16 -17.07
N ILE A 106 21.49 -8.55 -18.11
CA ILE A 106 21.86 -9.66 -18.97
C ILE A 106 23.00 -9.17 -19.87
N PRO A 107 24.21 -9.74 -19.77
CA PRO A 107 25.35 -9.30 -20.56
C PRO A 107 25.14 -9.64 -22.04
N GLY A 108 25.49 -8.70 -22.91
CA GLY A 108 25.54 -8.85 -24.36
C GLY A 108 26.95 -9.14 -24.87
N ASP A 109 27.15 -8.88 -26.17
CA ASP A 109 28.44 -9.13 -26.83
C ASP A 109 29.43 -7.95 -26.70
N ASP A 110 29.02 -6.85 -26.05
CA ASP A 110 29.79 -5.61 -25.93
C ASP A 110 29.86 -5.12 -24.47
N GLU A 111 31.08 -5.16 -23.91
CA GLU A 111 31.35 -4.76 -22.52
C GLU A 111 31.04 -3.28 -22.24
N PHE A 112 31.15 -2.39 -23.23
CA PHE A 112 30.83 -0.98 -23.06
C PHE A 112 29.33 -0.77 -22.88
N PHE A 113 28.51 -1.43 -23.70
CA PHE A 113 27.05 -1.36 -23.57
C PHE A 113 26.57 -2.07 -22.29
N ASP A 114 27.23 -3.14 -21.87
CA ASP A 114 26.94 -3.81 -20.60
C ASP A 114 27.21 -2.91 -19.39
N ALA A 115 28.29 -2.13 -19.41
CA ALA A 115 28.60 -1.17 -18.35
C ALA A 115 27.53 -0.06 -18.26
N LEU A 116 27.09 0.45 -19.40
CA LEU A 116 25.98 1.41 -19.50
C LEU A 116 24.66 0.82 -18.97
N ALA A 117 24.31 -0.39 -19.40
CA ALA A 117 23.09 -1.08 -18.99
C ALA A 117 23.06 -1.35 -17.48
N LYS A 118 24.20 -1.70 -16.87
CA LYS A 118 24.33 -1.82 -15.40
C LYS A 118 24.05 -0.50 -14.68
N GLY A 119 24.55 0.63 -15.20
CA GLY A 119 24.26 1.96 -14.64
C GLY A 119 22.76 2.28 -14.66
N VAL A 120 22.09 2.00 -15.77
CA VAL A 120 20.63 2.19 -15.91
C VAL A 120 19.85 1.25 -14.98
N ALA A 121 20.30 0.00 -14.82
CA ALA A 121 19.67 -0.96 -13.92
C ALA A 121 19.71 -0.51 -12.45
N ILE A 122 20.79 0.14 -12.02
CA ILE A 122 20.90 0.68 -10.65
C ILE A 122 19.90 1.83 -10.46
N ALA A 123 19.83 2.77 -11.41
CA ALA A 123 18.87 3.87 -11.34
C ALA A 123 17.41 3.36 -11.33
N ALA A 124 17.13 2.30 -12.10
CA ALA A 124 15.82 1.65 -12.11
C ALA A 124 15.48 1.02 -10.74
N ASP A 125 16.42 0.35 -10.07
CA ASP A 125 16.18 -0.20 -8.73
C ASP A 125 15.88 0.90 -7.70
N ASP A 126 16.56 2.05 -7.78
CA ASP A 126 16.30 3.17 -6.88
C ASP A 126 14.94 3.82 -7.16
N PHE A 127 14.54 3.93 -8.43
CA PHE A 127 13.20 4.37 -8.81
C PHE A 127 12.11 3.41 -8.31
N ALA A 128 12.33 2.10 -8.38
CA ALA A 128 11.40 1.11 -7.84
C ALA A 128 11.24 1.22 -6.31
N LYS A 129 12.28 1.62 -5.58
CA LYS A 129 12.17 1.92 -4.13
C LYS A 129 11.32 3.18 -3.89
N GLN A 130 11.58 4.25 -4.65
CA GLN A 130 10.83 5.50 -4.52
C GLN A 130 9.33 5.33 -4.77
N LEU A 131 8.94 4.49 -5.74
CA LEU A 131 7.53 4.18 -5.99
C LEU A 131 6.83 3.60 -4.75
N ARG A 132 7.52 2.73 -3.99
CA ARG A 132 6.98 2.15 -2.75
C ARG A 132 6.92 3.17 -1.62
N GLU A 133 7.98 3.95 -1.44
CA GLU A 133 8.06 4.99 -0.40
C GLU A 133 7.05 6.14 -0.61
N GLY A 134 6.72 6.45 -1.87
CA GLY A 134 5.72 7.45 -2.22
C GLY A 134 4.28 7.02 -1.95
N ALA A 135 4.00 5.71 -1.98
CA ALA A 135 2.65 5.16 -1.80
C ALA A 135 2.22 5.04 -0.32
N ASP A 136 3.17 5.21 0.61
CA ASP A 136 2.92 5.21 2.05
C ASP A 136 2.67 6.63 2.64
N LYS A 137 2.72 7.68 1.80
CA LYS A 137 2.39 9.08 2.15
C LYS A 137 0.96 9.47 1.80
#